data_AF-A0A846J2P3-F1
#
_entry.id   AF-A0A846J2P3-F1
#
_cell.length_a   1.000
_cell.length_b   1.000
_cell.length_c   1.000
_cell.angle_alpha   90.00
_cell.angle_beta   90.00
_cell.angle_gamma   90.00
#
_symmetry.space_group_name_H-M   'P 1'
#
loop_
_entity.id
_entity.type
_entity.pdbx_description
1 polymer ?
#
loop_
_entity_poly.entity_id
_entity_poly.type
_entity_poly.pdbx_seq_one_letter_code
_entity_poly.pdbx_strand_id
1 'polypeptide(L)'
;MNKIYTNINSQNFNINKNENIEKVKTNKYLDKTNDKNIKCNDTITINENNGNIINTKKAWDSFKDTCSDFGYVGENLMGGGVDMSYYYGIAVDLMKDQGIPVPYFCLDGESNDFLPFIDKLKDFAKELNKTNPGFLPSQFLDFCDAFKEKLTQYGCK
;
A
#
# COMPACT_ATOMS: atom_id res chain seq x y z
N MET A 1 -28.01 45.75 -10.47
CA MET A 1 -28.44 44.41 -9.99
C MET A 1 -28.40 43.51 -11.22
N ASN A 2 -27.65 42.42 -11.31
CA ASN A 2 -27.45 41.32 -10.37
C ASN A 2 -25.97 40.99 -10.10
N LYS A 3 -25.74 40.45 -8.90
CA LYS A 3 -24.44 40.07 -8.32
C LYS A 3 -24.02 38.68 -8.79
N ILE A 4 -22.72 38.53 -9.05
CA ILE A 4 -22.03 37.27 -9.34
C ILE A 4 -21.75 36.56 -8.00
N TYR A 5 -22.16 35.30 -7.89
CA TYR A 5 -21.84 34.45 -6.74
C TYR A 5 -20.84 33.37 -7.16
N THR A 6 -19.57 33.60 -6.86
CA THR A 6 -18.53 32.57 -6.80
C THR A 6 -18.56 31.95 -5.41
N ASN A 7 -18.88 30.65 -5.32
CA ASN A 7 -18.77 29.88 -4.08
C ASN A 7 -17.52 29.01 -4.15
N ILE A 8 -16.46 29.47 -3.49
CA ILE A 8 -15.22 28.73 -3.24
C ILE A 8 -15.40 28.09 -1.86
N ASN A 9 -15.59 26.77 -1.81
CA ASN A 9 -15.56 26.03 -0.55
C ASN A 9 -14.39 25.03 -0.59
N SER A 10 -13.17 25.56 -0.55
CA SER A 10 -12.00 24.82 -0.09
C SER A 10 -12.11 24.71 1.43
N GLN A 11 -12.48 23.53 1.94
CA GLN A 11 -12.49 23.25 3.36
C GLN A 11 -11.05 23.26 3.89
N ASN A 12 -10.69 24.37 4.54
CA ASN A 12 -9.50 24.49 5.35
C ASN A 12 -9.66 23.57 6.58
N PHE A 13 -8.85 22.51 6.65
CA PHE A 13 -8.72 21.76 7.89
C PHE A 13 -8.02 22.64 8.94
N ASN A 14 -8.80 22.97 9.97
CA ASN A 14 -8.39 23.77 11.11
C ASN A 14 -7.55 22.87 12.03
N ILE A 15 -6.23 22.88 11.87
CA ILE A 15 -5.31 22.16 12.77
C ILE A 15 -5.25 22.96 14.08
N ASN A 16 -6.01 22.48 15.05
CA ASN A 16 -6.07 23.04 16.39
C ASN A 16 -4.68 22.89 17.06
N LYS A 17 -4.05 24.03 17.36
CA LYS A 17 -2.77 24.11 18.06
C LYS A 17 -2.97 23.73 19.53
N ASN A 18 -2.43 22.59 19.92
CA ASN A 18 -1.62 22.45 21.13
C ASN A 18 -1.06 21.03 21.21
N GLU A 19 0.24 20.88 20.97
CA GLU A 19 1.19 20.28 21.92
C GLU A 19 2.62 20.33 21.32
N ASN A 20 3.40 21.27 21.86
CA ASN A 20 4.87 21.37 21.87
C ASN A 20 5.65 21.21 20.55
N ILE A 21 5.58 22.25 19.72
CA ILE A 21 6.72 22.62 18.87
C ILE A 21 7.60 23.53 19.71
N GLU A 22 8.66 22.99 20.32
CA GLU A 22 9.73 23.81 20.89
C GLU A 22 10.38 24.62 19.75
N LYS A 23 9.94 25.88 19.62
CA LYS A 23 10.66 26.89 18.84
C LYS A 23 11.97 27.19 19.56
N VAL A 24 13.04 26.53 19.15
CA VAL A 24 14.40 26.95 19.49
C VAL A 24 14.58 28.38 18.98
N LYS A 25 14.66 29.34 19.91
CA LYS A 25 15.02 30.73 19.61
C LYS A 25 16.46 30.74 19.11
N THR A 26 16.65 30.89 17.82
CA THR A 26 17.92 31.30 17.24
C THR A 26 18.16 32.77 17.57
N ASN A 27 18.75 33.03 18.73
CA ASN A 27 19.52 34.26 18.93
C ASN A 27 20.79 34.12 18.10
N LYS A 28 20.75 34.55 16.83
CA LYS A 28 21.98 34.73 16.06
C LYS A 28 22.28 36.21 15.93
N TYR A 29 23.09 36.66 16.89
CA TYR A 29 23.99 37.77 16.70
C TYR A 29 24.73 37.53 15.37
N LEU A 30 24.63 38.50 14.47
CA LEU A 30 25.36 38.51 13.22
C LEU A 30 26.83 38.71 13.58
N ASP A 31 27.58 37.62 13.68
CA ASP A 31 29.02 37.68 13.51
C ASP A 31 29.44 36.82 12.34
N LYS A 32 29.97 37.50 11.33
CA LYS A 32 30.71 36.91 10.23
C LYS A 32 31.88 36.13 10.82
N THR A 33 32.04 34.86 10.45
CA THR A 33 33.28 34.37 9.82
C THR A 33 33.26 32.86 9.57
N ASN A 34 33.78 32.54 8.39
CA ASN A 34 34.45 31.33 7.93
C ASN A 34 33.65 30.05 7.66
N ASP A 35 33.55 29.79 6.36
CA ASP A 35 33.37 28.50 5.70
C ASP A 35 34.07 27.36 6.43
N LYS A 36 33.27 26.45 6.99
CA LYS A 36 33.67 25.06 7.19
C LYS A 36 32.56 24.19 6.62
N ASN A 37 32.94 23.30 5.71
CA ASN A 37 32.08 22.25 5.15
C ASN A 37 31.36 21.47 6.27
N ILE A 38 30.13 21.84 6.59
CA ILE A 38 29.26 21.04 7.46
C ILE A 38 28.65 19.96 6.56
N LYS A 39 29.22 18.76 6.61
CA LYS A 39 28.55 17.55 6.11
C LYS A 39 27.43 17.22 7.09
N CYS A 40 26.21 17.63 6.76
CA CYS A 40 25.01 17.25 7.50
C CYS A 40 24.67 15.81 7.13
N ASN A 41 25.16 14.83 7.91
CA ASN A 41 24.67 13.46 7.81
C ASN A 41 23.45 13.32 8.71
N ASP A 42 22.30 13.77 8.23
CA ASP A 42 21.03 13.54 8.91
C ASP A 42 20.71 12.04 8.86
N THR A 43 20.80 11.39 10.02
CA THR A 43 20.49 9.96 10.14
C THR A 43 19.10 9.83 10.73
N ILE A 44 18.12 9.40 9.92
CA ILE A 44 16.77 9.11 10.39
C ILE A 44 16.76 7.68 10.93
N THR A 45 16.46 7.50 12.22
CA THR A 45 16.27 6.17 12.82
C THR A 45 14.83 5.72 12.58
N ILE A 46 14.66 4.65 11.79
CA ILE A 46 13.38 3.96 11.59
C ILE A 46 13.31 2.84 12.62
N ASN A 47 12.26 2.81 13.46
CA ASN A 47 12.00 1.70 14.38
C ASN A 47 11.23 0.57 13.66
N GLU A 48 11.09 -0.59 14.31
CA GLU A 48 10.45 -1.78 13.71
C GLU A 48 8.99 -1.51 13.28
N ASN A 49 8.19 -0.82 14.11
CA ASN A 49 6.81 -0.46 13.77
C ASN A 49 6.74 0.40 12.50
N ASN A 50 7.63 1.38 12.37
CA ASN A 50 7.72 2.20 11.16
C ASN A 50 8.15 1.36 9.96
N GLY A 51 9.04 0.37 10.17
CA GLY A 51 9.42 -0.61 9.16
C GLY A 51 8.23 -1.42 8.63
N ASN A 52 7.41 -1.95 9.52
CA ASN A 52 6.22 -2.75 9.18
C ASN A 52 5.14 -1.92 8.47
N ILE A 53 4.92 -0.68 8.91
CA ILE A 53 4.02 0.27 8.25
C ILE A 53 4.52 0.58 6.83
N ILE A 54 5.82 0.86 6.67
CA ILE A 54 6.43 1.11 5.36
C ILE A 54 6.31 -0.12 4.47
N ASN A 55 6.54 -1.33 5.00
CA ASN A 55 6.43 -2.58 4.25
C ASN A 55 5.00 -2.82 3.77
N THR A 56 4.02 -2.64 4.65
CA THR A 56 2.60 -2.78 4.31
C THR A 56 2.16 -1.77 3.26
N LYS A 57 2.66 -0.52 3.35
CA LYS A 57 2.37 0.49 2.32
C LYS A 57 2.93 0.10 0.96
N LYS A 58 4.17 -0.41 0.92
CA LYS A 58 4.79 -0.92 -0.32
C LYS A 58 3.99 -2.07 -0.92
N ALA A 59 3.56 -3.02 -0.09
CA ALA A 59 2.74 -4.15 -0.52
C ALA A 59 1.37 -3.69 -1.06
N TRP A 60 0.75 -2.70 -0.43
CA TRP A 60 -0.51 -2.13 -0.91
C TRP A 60 -0.34 -1.39 -2.24
N ASP A 61 0.74 -0.63 -2.40
CA ASP A 61 1.02 0.07 -3.66
C ASP A 61 1.33 -0.91 -4.79
N SER A 62 2.16 -1.92 -4.55
CA SER A 62 2.43 -2.96 -5.54
C SER A 62 1.15 -3.72 -5.92
N PHE A 63 0.27 -4.01 -4.95
CA PHE A 63 -1.01 -4.67 -5.21
C PHE A 63 -1.92 -3.86 -6.14
N LYS A 64 -2.15 -2.56 -5.84
CA LYS A 64 -2.98 -1.69 -6.69
C LYS A 64 -2.40 -1.54 -8.08
N ASP A 65 -1.09 -1.38 -8.18
CA ASP A 65 -0.38 -1.25 -9.44
C ASP A 65 -0.52 -2.52 -10.28
N THR A 66 -0.38 -3.71 -9.68
CA THR A 66 -0.61 -4.97 -10.40
C THR A 66 -2.08 -5.11 -10.83
N CYS A 67 -3.05 -4.75 -9.98
CA CYS A 67 -4.46 -4.76 -10.37
C CYS A 67 -4.73 -3.82 -11.56
N SER A 68 -4.12 -2.62 -11.55
CA SER A 68 -4.23 -1.65 -12.65
C SER A 68 -3.64 -2.17 -13.95
N ASP A 69 -2.51 -2.88 -13.92
CA ASP A 69 -1.85 -3.43 -15.12
C ASP A 69 -2.70 -4.53 -15.79
N PHE A 70 -3.40 -5.34 -15.00
CA PHE A 70 -4.30 -6.38 -15.51
C PHE A 70 -5.65 -5.81 -15.95
N GLY A 71 -6.06 -4.67 -15.39
CA GLY A 71 -7.34 -4.04 -15.68
C GLY A 71 -8.53 -4.89 -15.25
N TYR A 72 -9.64 -4.73 -15.98
CA TYR A 72 -10.88 -5.47 -15.72
C TYR A 72 -10.86 -6.85 -16.37
N VAL A 73 -11.26 -7.86 -15.61
CA VAL A 73 -11.16 -9.26 -16.00
C VAL A 73 -12.51 -9.97 -15.78
N GLY A 74 -12.92 -10.76 -16.77
CA GLY A 74 -14.20 -11.49 -16.78
C GLY A 74 -15.42 -10.64 -17.12
N GLU A 75 -16.52 -11.32 -17.48
CA GLU A 75 -17.87 -10.79 -17.36
C GLU A 75 -18.39 -11.24 -15.98
N ASN A 76 -18.63 -10.31 -15.06
CA ASN A 76 -19.30 -10.68 -13.81
C ASN A 76 -20.79 -10.98 -14.07
N LEU A 77 -21.44 -11.65 -13.11
CA LEU A 77 -22.88 -11.98 -13.18
C LEU A 77 -23.81 -10.77 -13.31
N MET A 78 -23.28 -9.54 -13.18
CA MET A 78 -24.01 -8.28 -13.27
C MET A 78 -23.68 -7.47 -14.54
N GLY A 79 -22.97 -8.05 -15.51
CA GLY A 79 -22.68 -7.42 -16.81
C GLY A 79 -21.58 -6.35 -16.78
N GLY A 80 -20.74 -6.32 -15.74
CA GLY A 80 -19.54 -5.49 -15.63
C GLY A 80 -18.27 -6.32 -15.47
N GLY A 81 -17.12 -5.79 -15.87
CA GLY A 81 -15.85 -6.38 -15.43
C GLY A 81 -15.59 -6.06 -13.95
N VAL A 82 -14.83 -6.89 -13.26
CA VAL A 82 -14.16 -6.53 -11.99
C VAL A 82 -12.66 -6.67 -12.18
N ASP A 83 -11.85 -5.92 -11.46
CA ASP A 83 -10.39 -6.10 -11.54
C ASP A 83 -9.93 -7.31 -10.71
N MET A 84 -8.62 -7.59 -10.75
CA MET A 84 -8.03 -8.69 -10.00
C MET A 84 -8.16 -8.57 -8.48
N SER A 85 -8.45 -7.38 -7.94
CA SER A 85 -8.59 -7.21 -6.49
C SER A 85 -9.76 -7.99 -5.92
N TYR A 86 -10.84 -8.11 -6.69
CA TYR A 86 -12.02 -8.90 -6.32
C TYR A 86 -11.68 -10.39 -6.17
N TYR A 87 -11.01 -10.95 -7.18
CA TYR A 87 -10.62 -12.36 -7.18
C TYR A 87 -9.54 -12.67 -6.14
N TYR A 88 -8.61 -11.74 -5.92
CA TYR A 88 -7.65 -11.84 -4.83
C TYR A 88 -8.35 -11.90 -3.48
N GLY A 89 -9.34 -11.02 -3.26
CA GLY A 89 -10.16 -11.01 -2.04
C GLY A 89 -10.87 -12.35 -1.81
N ILE A 90 -11.53 -12.89 -2.83
CA ILE A 90 -12.16 -14.22 -2.74
C ILE A 90 -11.16 -15.30 -2.36
N ALA A 91 -10.02 -15.38 -3.05
CA ALA A 91 -9.04 -16.41 -2.79
C ALA A 91 -8.47 -16.31 -1.37
N VAL A 92 -8.20 -15.08 -0.91
CA VAL A 92 -7.73 -14.80 0.45
C VAL A 92 -8.77 -15.20 1.50
N ASP A 93 -10.05 -14.88 1.28
CA ASP A 93 -11.12 -15.25 2.22
C ASP A 93 -11.31 -16.77 2.30
N LEU A 94 -11.21 -17.49 1.17
CA LEU A 94 -11.23 -18.95 1.18
C LEU A 94 -10.03 -19.56 1.91
N MET A 95 -8.85 -18.95 1.80
CA MET A 95 -7.67 -19.37 2.57
C MET A 95 -7.91 -19.19 4.07
N LYS A 96 -8.50 -18.07 4.50
CA LYS A 96 -8.87 -17.83 5.92
C LYS A 96 -9.88 -18.86 6.43
N ASP A 97 -10.90 -19.16 5.64
CA ASP A 97 -11.93 -20.14 6.01
C ASP A 97 -11.34 -21.56 6.19
N GLN A 98 -10.22 -21.84 5.51
CA GLN A 98 -9.44 -23.08 5.67
C GLN A 98 -8.38 -23.01 6.79
N GLY A 99 -8.34 -21.92 7.56
CA GLY A 99 -7.38 -21.72 8.64
C GLY A 99 -5.95 -21.41 8.16
N ILE A 100 -5.78 -21.04 6.90
CA ILE A 100 -4.47 -20.63 6.37
C ILE A 100 -4.25 -19.15 6.74
N PRO A 101 -3.16 -18.81 7.44
CA PRO A 101 -2.85 -17.42 7.76
C PRO A 101 -2.64 -16.57 6.51
N VAL A 102 -3.25 -15.39 6.49
CA VAL A 102 -3.14 -14.42 5.39
C VAL A 102 -2.72 -13.06 5.95
N PRO A 103 -1.80 -12.34 5.28
CA PRO A 103 -1.44 -10.99 5.68
C PRO A 103 -2.57 -10.01 5.35
N TYR A 104 -2.67 -8.95 6.15
CA TYR A 104 -3.64 -7.87 5.92
C TYR A 104 -2.90 -6.59 5.54
N PHE A 105 -3.51 -5.78 4.68
CA PHE A 105 -3.03 -4.43 4.39
C PHE A 105 -3.38 -3.44 5.52
N CYS A 106 -3.09 -3.80 6.77
CA CYS A 106 -3.36 -3.00 7.95
C CYS A 106 -2.11 -2.19 8.38
N LEU A 107 -2.30 -0.91 8.65
CA LEU A 107 -1.21 0.00 9.07
C LEU A 107 -1.06 0.05 10.61
N ASP A 108 -1.34 -1.06 11.29
CA ASP A 108 -1.21 -1.20 12.75
C ASP A 108 0.24 -1.45 13.21
N GLY A 109 1.14 -1.74 12.27
CA GLY A 109 2.54 -2.00 12.54
C GLY A 109 2.84 -3.47 12.86
N GLU A 110 1.87 -4.38 12.70
CA GLU A 110 2.13 -5.81 12.75
C GLU A 110 2.94 -6.28 11.53
N SER A 111 3.79 -7.29 11.74
CA SER A 111 4.60 -7.86 10.66
C SER A 111 3.73 -8.67 9.71
N ASN A 112 3.80 -8.36 8.42
CA ASN A 112 3.06 -9.06 7.38
C ASN A 112 4.04 -9.50 6.27
N ASP A 113 4.17 -10.82 6.10
CA ASP A 113 5.09 -11.41 5.11
C ASP A 113 4.37 -11.59 3.76
N PHE A 114 4.27 -10.52 2.97
CA PHE A 114 3.55 -10.55 1.69
C PHE A 114 4.27 -11.37 0.60
N LEU A 115 5.60 -11.33 0.56
CA LEU A 115 6.39 -11.98 -0.49
C LEU A 115 6.34 -13.53 -0.41
N PRO A 116 6.47 -14.17 0.77
CA PRO A 116 6.25 -15.61 0.89
C PRO A 116 4.77 -15.98 0.76
N PHE A 117 3.87 -15.07 1.14
CA PHE A 117 2.43 -15.31 1.06
C PHE A 117 1.94 -15.45 -0.39
N ILE A 118 2.45 -14.64 -1.33
CA ILE A 118 1.96 -14.69 -2.71
C ILE A 118 2.27 -16.04 -3.40
N ASP A 119 3.36 -16.70 -3.03
CA ASP A 119 3.64 -18.07 -3.48
C ASP A 119 2.60 -19.07 -2.95
N LYS A 120 2.23 -18.96 -1.66
CA LYS A 120 1.18 -19.79 -1.05
C LYS A 120 -0.18 -19.55 -1.71
N LEU A 121 -0.51 -18.29 -2.02
CA LEU A 121 -1.73 -17.94 -2.73
C LEU A 121 -1.75 -18.55 -4.13
N LYS A 122 -0.63 -18.50 -4.86
CA LYS A 122 -0.51 -19.10 -6.19
C LYS A 122 -0.71 -20.61 -6.14
N ASP A 123 -0.08 -21.29 -5.18
CA ASP A 123 -0.23 -22.74 -5.03
C ASP A 123 -1.65 -23.14 -4.60
N PHE A 124 -2.25 -22.38 -3.69
CA PHE A 124 -3.67 -22.52 -3.34
C PHE A 124 -4.57 -22.39 -4.58
N ALA A 125 -4.34 -21.37 -5.42
CA ALA A 125 -5.11 -21.17 -6.64
C ALA A 125 -4.96 -22.33 -7.65
N LYS A 126 -3.77 -22.95 -7.74
CA LYS A 126 -3.57 -24.16 -8.57
C LYS A 126 -4.41 -25.32 -8.07
N GLU A 127 -4.42 -25.59 -6.75
CA GLU A 127 -5.23 -26.67 -6.18
C GLU A 127 -6.73 -26.39 -6.31
N LEU A 128 -7.14 -25.14 -6.09
CA LEU A 128 -8.52 -24.71 -6.29
C LEU A 128 -8.95 -24.94 -7.74
N ASN A 129 -8.12 -24.61 -8.72
CA ASN A 129 -8.45 -24.82 -10.13
C ASN A 129 -8.54 -26.31 -10.53
N LYS A 130 -7.86 -27.22 -9.82
CA LYS A 130 -8.02 -28.68 -10.03
C LYS A 130 -9.38 -29.18 -9.53
N THR A 131 -9.84 -28.65 -8.40
CA THR A 131 -11.08 -29.10 -7.73
C THR A 131 -12.32 -28.35 -8.23
N ASN A 132 -12.14 -27.09 -8.66
CA ASN A 132 -13.18 -26.23 -9.19
C ASN A 132 -12.66 -25.40 -10.38
N PRO A 133 -12.53 -26.02 -11.57
CA PRO A 133 -11.97 -25.36 -12.76
C PRO A 133 -12.75 -24.10 -13.14
N GLY A 134 -12.02 -23.02 -13.43
CA GLY A 134 -12.63 -21.74 -13.86
C GLY A 134 -13.25 -20.91 -12.73
N PHE A 135 -13.10 -21.33 -11.46
CA PHE A 135 -13.54 -20.53 -10.31
C PHE A 135 -12.81 -19.19 -10.21
N LEU A 136 -11.50 -19.18 -10.49
CA LEU A 136 -10.69 -17.98 -10.66
C LEU A 136 -10.46 -17.72 -12.15
N PRO A 137 -10.28 -16.45 -12.57
CA PRO A 137 -9.99 -16.13 -13.96
C PRO A 137 -8.68 -16.79 -14.41
N SER A 138 -8.59 -17.17 -15.69
CA SER A 138 -7.45 -17.90 -16.25
C SER A 138 -6.09 -17.21 -16.01
N GLN A 139 -6.09 -15.88 -16.01
CA GLN A 139 -4.93 -15.01 -15.77
C GLN A 139 -4.58 -14.81 -14.28
N PHE A 140 -5.29 -15.45 -13.34
CA PHE A 140 -5.02 -15.27 -11.90
C PHE A 140 -3.62 -15.74 -11.49
N LEU A 141 -3.12 -16.81 -12.12
CA LEU A 141 -1.76 -17.31 -11.84
C LEU A 141 -0.70 -16.32 -12.32
N ASP A 142 -0.92 -15.70 -13.48
CA ASP A 142 -0.05 -14.64 -14.02
C ASP A 142 -0.11 -13.39 -13.14
N PHE A 143 -1.29 -13.05 -12.62
CA PHE A 143 -1.45 -11.98 -11.62
C PHE A 143 -0.61 -12.24 -10.37
N CYS A 144 -0.56 -13.48 -9.86
CA CYS A 144 0.27 -13.81 -8.71
C CYS A 144 1.77 -13.60 -9.00
N ASP A 145 2.23 -13.98 -10.19
CA ASP A 145 3.63 -13.77 -10.60
C ASP A 145 3.97 -12.28 -10.74
N ALA A 146 3.09 -11.52 -11.40
CA ALA A 146 3.26 -10.08 -11.57
C ALA A 146 3.22 -9.34 -10.22
N PHE A 147 2.35 -9.77 -9.29
CA PHE A 147 2.29 -9.19 -7.96
C PHE A 147 3.57 -9.47 -7.17
N LYS A 148 4.10 -10.69 -7.25
CA LYS A 148 5.41 -11.04 -6.66
C LYS A 148 6.54 -10.19 -7.23
N GLU A 149 6.55 -9.97 -8.54
CA GLU A 149 7.53 -9.10 -9.18
C GLU A 149 7.42 -7.66 -8.66
N LYS A 150 6.22 -7.08 -8.63
CA LYS A 150 6.02 -5.72 -8.10
C LYS A 150 6.36 -5.60 -6.62
N LEU A 151 6.03 -6.59 -5.79
CA LEU A 151 6.46 -6.62 -4.37
C LEU A 151 7.99 -6.48 -4.27
N THR A 152 8.72 -7.19 -5.13
CA THR A 152 10.18 -7.13 -5.20
C THR A 152 10.66 -5.75 -5.68
N GLN A 153 10.07 -5.21 -6.75
CA GLN A 153 10.42 -3.91 -7.32
C GLN A 153 10.21 -2.76 -6.31
N TYR A 154 9.13 -2.81 -5.53
CA TYR A 154 8.83 -1.85 -4.47
C TYR A 154 9.70 -2.03 -3.21
N GLY A 155 10.53 -3.08 -3.18
CA GLY A 155 11.37 -3.42 -2.04
C GLY A 155 10.55 -3.76 -0.80
N CYS A 156 9.43 -4.45 -0.99
CA CYS A 156 8.73 -5.16 0.07
C CYS A 156 9.62 -6.32 0.53
N LYS A 157 9.70 -6.53 1.84
CA LYS A 157 10.49 -7.58 2.47
C LYS A 157 9.59 -8.55 3.21
#